data_AF-V9G830-F1
#
_entry.id   AF-V9G830-F1
#
_cell.length_a   1.000
_cell.length_b   1.000
_cell.length_c   1.000
_cell.angle_alpha   90.00
_cell.angle_beta   90.00
_cell.angle_gamma   90.00
#
_symmetry.space_group_name_H-M   'P 1'
#
loop_
_entity.id
_entity.type
_entity.pdbx_description
1 polymer ?
#
loop_
_entity_poly.entity_id
_entity_poly.type
_entity_poly.pdbx_seq_one_letter_code
_entity_poly.pdbx_strand_id
1 'polypeptide(L)'
;MNSNTILDDIQWQTLIQQTAATFSDVTIKRGFQYYKQGRIAESEIDHTADGIVNATVDGSETYRVELYVHALDDSHCSCPVQSGCKHMVAVLLDYANRQGRSIHALVNAHSTLYTATSYSRDGLSQTEDKPLPAGAMKWKEKADRLPEMPVSEWHDLFEICTASLGSNTQNSFYAKNALASLHHIKPPLTANLDTLFDFHALLFVLGKLVKPPGNVWNSSGSYIGYHTQIAADHVVAKLEELFKEAIKYESADPSWGQLLAETIEYVRRNMLLEQKNRKFYTKCTLGCG
;
A
#
# COMPACT_ATOMS: atom_id res chain seq x y z
N MET A 1 29.86 -7.57 28.09
CA MET A 1 29.88 -7.57 26.62
C MET A 1 28.58 -6.91 26.20
N ASN A 2 28.64 -5.66 25.74
CA ASN A 2 27.44 -4.84 25.48
C ASN A 2 26.94 -5.15 24.07
N SER A 3 26.07 -6.15 23.97
CA SER A 3 25.34 -6.45 22.76
C SER A 3 24.25 -5.39 22.60
N ASN A 4 24.55 -4.33 21.85
CA ASN A 4 23.55 -3.41 21.35
C ASN A 4 22.71 -4.19 20.33
N THR A 5 21.68 -4.90 20.80
CA THR A 5 20.87 -5.84 20.02
C THR A 5 19.96 -5.07 19.08
N ILE A 6 20.53 -4.65 17.96
CA ILE A 6 19.79 -4.21 16.78
C ILE A 6 18.90 -5.37 16.36
N LEU A 7 17.59 -5.12 16.27
CA LEU A 7 16.60 -6.11 15.83
C LEU A 7 17.04 -6.71 14.49
N ASP A 8 17.29 -8.01 14.42
CA ASP A 8 17.73 -8.66 13.17
C ASP A 8 16.59 -8.81 12.16
N ASP A 9 16.89 -9.24 10.93
CA ASP A 9 15.88 -9.31 9.87
C ASP A 9 14.79 -10.36 10.15
N ILE A 10 15.12 -11.45 10.84
CA ILE A 10 14.16 -12.50 11.19
C ILE A 10 13.22 -11.98 12.28
N GLN A 11 13.78 -11.41 13.34
CA GLN A 11 13.05 -10.77 14.43
C GLN A 11 12.16 -9.64 13.91
N TRP A 12 12.63 -8.87 12.94
CA TRP A 12 11.85 -7.81 12.30
C TRP A 12 10.65 -8.34 11.51
N GLN A 13 10.82 -9.41 10.73
CA GLN A 13 9.69 -10.03 10.03
C GLN A 13 8.68 -10.62 11.01
N THR A 14 9.13 -11.32 12.05
CA THR A 14 8.25 -11.85 13.10
C THR A 14 7.47 -10.73 13.79
N LEU A 15 8.12 -9.59 14.07
CA LEU A 15 7.47 -8.43 14.68
C LEU A 15 6.36 -7.86 13.79
N ILE A 16 6.58 -7.77 12.47
CA ILE A 16 5.54 -7.35 11.51
C ILE A 16 4.36 -8.34 11.54
N GLN A 17 4.64 -9.64 11.57
CA GLN A 17 3.59 -10.67 11.61
C GLN A 17 2.76 -10.59 12.90
N GLN A 18 3.42 -10.48 14.06
CA GLN A 18 2.75 -10.31 15.35
C GLN A 18 1.94 -9.02 15.41
N THR A 19 2.44 -7.92 14.83
CA THR A 19 1.71 -6.64 14.80
C THR A 19 0.35 -6.77 14.12
N ALA A 20 0.28 -7.49 13.01
CA ALA A 20 -0.99 -7.72 12.33
C ALA A 20 -1.87 -8.79 13.00
N ALA A 21 -1.29 -9.74 13.74
CA ALA A 21 -2.06 -10.69 14.53
C ALA A 21 -2.72 -10.03 15.76
N THR A 22 -1.98 -9.17 16.47
CA THR A 22 -2.39 -8.60 17.77
C THR A 22 -3.24 -7.33 17.62
N PHE A 23 -3.02 -6.51 16.58
CA PHE A 23 -3.68 -5.21 16.46
C PHE A 23 -4.55 -5.10 15.21
N SER A 24 -5.76 -4.55 15.34
CA SER A 24 -6.60 -4.21 14.19
C SER A 24 -6.02 -3.02 13.38
N ASP A 25 -6.33 -2.94 12.09
CA ASP A 25 -5.96 -1.80 11.22
C ASP A 25 -6.38 -0.44 11.81
N VAL A 26 -7.55 -0.37 12.45
CA VAL A 26 -8.06 0.86 13.07
C VAL A 26 -7.21 1.24 14.29
N THR A 27 -6.83 0.25 15.11
CA THR A 27 -5.92 0.44 16.24
C THR A 27 -4.55 0.92 15.76
N ILE A 28 -4.02 0.30 14.70
CA ILE A 28 -2.71 0.64 14.13
C ILE A 28 -2.69 2.08 13.63
N LYS A 29 -3.71 2.48 12.87
CA LYS A 29 -3.86 3.87 12.37
C LYS A 29 -3.93 4.89 13.51
N ARG A 30 -4.70 4.59 14.57
CA ARG A 30 -4.80 5.47 15.75
C ARG A 30 -3.48 5.54 16.53
N GLY A 31 -2.76 4.43 16.67
CA GLY A 31 -1.45 4.42 17.32
C GLY A 31 -0.40 5.21 16.52
N PHE A 32 -0.41 5.08 15.20
CA PHE A 32 0.42 5.89 14.32
C PHE A 32 0.17 7.39 14.47
N GLN A 33 -1.09 7.82 14.66
CA GLN A 33 -1.41 9.21 14.95
C GLN A 33 -0.80 9.68 16.28
N TYR A 34 -0.87 8.86 17.34
CA TYR A 34 -0.28 9.20 18.64
C TYR A 34 1.24 9.31 18.56
N TYR A 35 1.89 8.39 17.84
CA TYR A 35 3.32 8.45 17.55
C TYR A 35 3.71 9.74 16.80
N LYS A 36 3.01 10.06 15.71
CA LYS A 36 3.27 11.27 14.90
C LYS A 36 3.06 12.58 15.65
N GLN A 37 2.19 12.58 16.66
CA GLN A 37 1.92 13.73 17.53
C GLN A 37 2.94 13.86 18.66
N GLY A 38 3.93 12.96 18.76
CA GLY A 38 4.97 13.03 19.80
C GLY A 38 4.44 12.77 21.21
N ARG A 39 3.40 11.96 21.35
CA ARG A 39 2.75 11.69 22.64
C ARG A 39 3.47 10.66 23.53
N ILE A 40 4.62 10.16 23.11
CA ILE A 40 5.46 9.26 23.92
C ILE A 40 6.46 10.15 24.66
N ALA A 41 6.27 10.29 25.97
CA ALA A 41 7.07 11.21 26.79
C ALA A 41 8.41 10.59 27.19
N GLU A 42 8.38 9.32 27.63
CA GLU A 42 9.54 8.56 28.09
C GLU A 42 9.43 7.14 27.57
N SER A 43 10.53 6.58 27.07
CA SER A 43 10.59 5.23 26.50
C SER A 43 11.97 4.68 26.79
N GLU A 44 12.01 3.67 27.63
CA GLU A 44 13.19 2.96 28.09
C GLU A 44 13.15 1.53 27.56
N ILE A 45 14.27 1.10 26.96
CA ILE A 45 14.44 -0.26 26.50
C ILE A 45 15.19 -0.98 27.61
N ASP A 46 14.59 -2.02 28.19
CA ASP A 46 15.30 -2.84 29.16
C ASP A 46 16.36 -3.65 28.41
N HIS A 47 17.64 -3.34 28.65
CA HIS A 47 18.77 -4.04 28.06
C HIS A 47 19.17 -5.30 28.85
N THR A 48 18.52 -5.53 30.00
CA THR A 48 18.78 -6.68 30.88
C THR A 48 17.76 -7.80 30.69
N ALA A 49 16.56 -7.48 30.21
CA ALA A 49 15.52 -8.42 29.81
C ALA A 49 15.29 -8.33 28.29
N ASP A 50 15.49 -9.44 27.57
CA ASP A 50 15.40 -9.50 26.11
C ASP A 50 14.05 -8.97 25.58
N GLY A 51 14.06 -7.76 25.02
CA GLY A 51 12.96 -7.23 24.23
C GLY A 51 11.78 -6.64 25.01
N ILE A 52 11.99 -6.14 26.23
CA ILE A 52 10.95 -5.40 26.97
C ILE A 52 11.14 -3.89 26.79
N VAL A 53 10.06 -3.19 26.43
CA VAL A 53 10.04 -1.72 26.28
C VAL A 53 9.01 -1.15 27.25
N ASN A 54 9.49 -0.28 28.14
CA ASN A 54 8.65 0.45 29.08
C ASN A 54 8.51 1.89 28.60
N ALA A 55 7.28 2.37 28.47
CA ALA A 55 7.03 3.71 27.99
C ALA A 55 5.80 4.37 28.62
N THR A 56 5.82 5.70 28.60
CA THR A 56 4.75 6.55 29.09
C THR A 56 4.13 7.31 27.91
N VAL A 57 2.81 7.16 27.75
CA VAL A 57 2.07 7.71 26.61
C VAL A 57 0.96 8.65 27.09
N ASP A 58 0.94 9.86 26.56
CA ASP A 58 -0.05 10.87 26.89
C ASP A 58 -1.34 10.72 26.07
N GLY A 59 -2.45 10.51 26.77
CA GLY A 59 -3.79 10.36 26.20
C GLY A 59 -4.78 11.34 26.80
N SER A 60 -5.91 10.81 27.29
CA SER A 60 -6.78 11.56 28.22
C SER A 60 -6.12 11.72 29.59
N GLU A 61 -5.30 10.74 29.93
CA GLU A 61 -4.41 10.68 31.09
C GLU A 61 -3.08 10.10 30.59
N THR A 62 -2.08 10.10 31.46
CA THR A 62 -0.79 9.49 31.17
C THR A 62 -0.86 7.98 31.45
N TYR A 63 -0.62 7.17 30.43
CA TYR A 63 -0.70 5.71 30.50
C TYR A 63 0.69 5.07 30.44
N ARG A 64 0.91 4.06 31.27
CA ARG A 64 2.12 3.23 31.22
C ARG A 64 1.89 2.05 30.29
N VAL A 65 2.88 1.77 29.45
CA VAL A 65 2.89 0.66 28.49
C VAL A 65 4.11 -0.18 28.78
N GLU A 66 3.89 -1.48 28.96
CA GLU A 66 4.92 -2.50 29.02
C GLU A 66 4.75 -3.39 27.79
N LEU A 67 5.71 -3.32 26.88
CA LEU A 67 5.65 -3.96 25.57
C LEU A 67 6.71 -5.06 25.46
N TYR A 68 6.26 -6.30 25.25
CA TYR A 68 7.13 -7.45 24.97
C TYR A 68 7.27 -7.62 23.46
N VAL A 69 8.39 -7.14 22.90
CA VAL A 69 8.65 -7.11 21.45
C VAL A 69 8.64 -8.51 20.82
N HIS A 70 8.98 -9.55 21.58
CA HIS A 70 8.95 -10.93 21.11
C HIS A 70 7.61 -11.65 21.34
N ALA A 71 6.70 -11.06 22.12
CA ALA A 71 5.41 -11.63 22.50
C ALA A 71 4.38 -10.52 22.73
N LEU A 72 3.93 -9.88 21.64
CA LEU A 72 3.04 -8.71 21.73
C LEU A 72 1.72 -9.00 22.49
N ASP A 73 1.27 -10.25 22.51
CA ASP A 73 0.05 -10.66 23.23
C ASP A 73 0.21 -10.58 24.77
N ASP A 74 1.44 -10.71 25.27
CA ASP A 74 1.77 -10.58 26.70
C ASP A 74 1.92 -9.10 27.13
N SER A 75 1.85 -8.18 26.17
CA SER A 75 2.03 -6.75 26.41
C SER A 75 0.81 -6.13 27.10
N HIS A 76 1.08 -5.18 27.98
CA HIS A 76 0.07 -4.54 28.81
C HIS A 76 0.12 -3.02 28.71
N CYS A 77 -1.04 -2.39 28.87
CA CYS A 77 -1.17 -0.95 28.99
C CYS A 77 -2.11 -0.59 30.14
N SER A 78 -1.76 0.41 30.95
CA SER A 78 -2.59 0.87 32.06
C SER A 78 -3.86 1.64 31.62
N CYS A 79 -4.19 1.65 30.33
CA CYS A 79 -5.41 2.28 29.82
C CYS A 79 -6.63 1.36 29.97
N PRO A 80 -7.87 1.88 29.84
CA PRO A 80 -9.08 1.07 29.99
C PRO A 80 -9.20 -0.13 29.05
N VAL A 81 -8.47 -0.13 27.93
CA VAL A 81 -8.46 -1.23 26.94
C VAL A 81 -7.51 -2.36 27.35
N GLN A 82 -6.48 -2.06 28.16
CA GLN A 82 -5.51 -2.99 28.74
C GLN A 82 -4.57 -3.74 27.79
N SER A 83 -5.04 -4.23 26.64
CA SER A 83 -4.24 -4.90 25.60
C SER A 83 -4.74 -4.52 24.20
N GLY A 84 -3.96 -4.77 23.15
CA GLY A 84 -4.38 -4.49 21.76
C GLY A 84 -4.72 -3.02 21.50
N CYS A 85 -4.15 -2.09 22.27
CA CYS A 85 -4.58 -0.68 22.27
C CYS A 85 -3.67 0.22 21.41
N LYS A 86 -4.17 1.41 21.08
CA LYS A 86 -3.43 2.40 20.28
C LYS A 86 -2.14 2.91 20.95
N HIS A 87 -2.07 2.89 22.29
CA HIS A 87 -0.87 3.33 23.00
C HIS A 87 0.27 2.33 22.82
N MET A 88 -0.02 1.03 22.87
CA MET A 88 0.97 -0.02 22.61
C MET A 88 1.52 0.08 21.19
N VAL A 89 0.66 0.32 20.20
CA VAL A 89 1.11 0.59 18.83
C VAL A 89 2.02 1.81 18.76
N ALA A 90 1.68 2.91 19.44
CA ALA A 90 2.51 4.12 19.42
C ALA A 90 3.92 3.86 19.97
N VAL A 91 4.03 3.08 21.05
CA VAL A 91 5.30 2.65 21.64
C VAL A 91 6.06 1.70 20.74
N LEU A 92 5.38 0.74 20.11
CA LEU A 92 5.97 -0.18 19.15
C LEU A 92 6.59 0.55 17.94
N LEU A 93 5.92 1.60 17.45
CA LEU A 93 6.43 2.43 16.35
C LEU A 93 7.64 3.28 16.77
N ASP A 94 7.64 3.81 18.00
CA ASP A 94 8.80 4.51 18.58
C ASP A 94 10.00 3.57 18.71
N TYR A 95 9.79 2.36 19.24
CA TYR A 95 10.81 1.33 19.31
C TYR A 95 11.38 1.00 17.93
N ALA A 96 10.54 0.70 16.93
CA ALA A 96 11.00 0.37 15.58
C ALA A 96 11.80 1.51 14.93
N ASN A 97 11.37 2.76 15.13
CA ASN A 97 12.10 3.93 14.64
C ASN A 97 13.50 4.05 15.29
N ARG A 98 13.62 3.81 16.60
CA ARG A 98 14.90 3.82 17.33
C ARG A 98 15.82 2.69 16.89
N GLN A 99 15.26 1.55 16.49
CA GLN A 99 15.99 0.43 15.89
C GLN A 99 16.38 0.67 14.42
N GLY A 100 16.07 1.83 13.84
CA GLY A 100 16.35 2.15 12.44
C GLY A 100 15.49 1.37 11.44
N ARG A 101 14.41 0.74 11.92
CA ARG A 101 13.49 -0.06 11.10
C ARG A 101 12.35 0.82 10.57
N SER A 102 11.78 0.42 9.43
CA SER A 102 10.71 1.18 8.78
C SER A 102 9.40 1.07 9.57
N ILE A 103 9.02 2.14 10.26
CA ILE A 103 7.71 2.23 10.96
C ILE A 103 6.53 1.96 10.02
N HIS A 104 6.67 2.25 8.72
CA HIS A 104 5.62 2.02 7.73
C HIS A 104 5.36 0.54 7.46
N ALA A 105 6.34 -0.35 7.69
CA ALA A 105 6.12 -1.79 7.59
C ALA A 105 5.15 -2.29 8.66
N LEU A 106 5.22 -1.73 9.88
CA LEU A 106 4.30 -2.04 10.97
C LEU A 106 2.93 -1.42 10.74
N VAL A 107 2.87 -0.18 10.25
CA VAL A 107 1.59 0.48 9.91
C VAL A 107 0.84 -0.30 8.83
N ASN A 108 1.57 -0.96 7.94
CA ASN A 108 1.04 -1.76 6.84
C ASN A 108 1.08 -3.28 7.12
N ALA A 109 1.26 -3.71 8.36
CA ALA A 109 1.51 -5.10 8.70
C ALA A 109 0.48 -6.08 8.13
N HIS A 110 -0.81 -5.70 8.11
CA HIS A 110 -1.89 -6.51 7.53
C HIS A 110 -1.71 -6.75 6.02
N SER A 111 -1.18 -5.78 5.29
CA SER A 111 -0.83 -5.95 3.88
C SER A 111 0.43 -6.82 3.69
N THR A 112 1.36 -6.77 4.64
CA THR A 112 2.61 -7.55 4.60
C THR A 112 2.40 -9.04 4.92
N LEU A 113 1.44 -9.38 5.79
CA LEU A 113 1.03 -10.76 6.03
C LEU A 113 0.43 -11.44 4.80
N TYR A 114 -0.29 -10.67 3.98
CA TYR A 114 -0.87 -11.16 2.74
C TYR A 114 0.20 -11.56 1.71
N THR A 115 1.34 -10.85 1.72
CA THR A 115 2.52 -11.17 0.90
C THR A 115 3.38 -12.32 1.45
N ALA A 116 3.53 -12.49 2.78
CA ALA A 116 4.38 -13.54 3.34
C ALA A 116 3.78 -14.96 3.19
N THR A 117 2.45 -15.08 3.31
CA THR A 117 1.73 -16.36 3.15
C THR A 117 1.64 -16.87 1.71
N SER A 118 2.00 -16.04 0.72
CA SER A 118 2.03 -16.40 -0.70
C SER A 118 3.41 -16.86 -1.18
N TYR A 119 4.51 -16.50 -0.51
CA TYR A 119 5.87 -16.97 -0.84
C TYR A 119 6.23 -18.32 -0.19
N SER A 120 5.61 -18.70 0.93
CA SER A 120 5.86 -20.00 1.58
C SER A 120 5.07 -21.17 0.98
N ARG A 121 4.31 -20.94 -0.11
CA ARG A 121 3.47 -21.98 -0.75
C ARG A 121 4.11 -22.59 -2.01
N ASP A 122 5.42 -22.48 -2.15
CA ASP A 122 6.20 -23.18 -3.17
C ASP A 122 7.21 -24.09 -2.46
N GLY A 123 6.69 -25.14 -1.80
CA GLY A 123 7.51 -26.05 -1.00
C GLY A 123 6.71 -27.03 -0.14
N LEU A 124 6.32 -28.15 -0.76
CA LEU A 124 5.83 -29.42 -0.20
C LEU A 124 4.39 -29.50 0.38
N SER A 125 3.60 -30.30 -0.35
CA SER A 125 2.54 -31.25 0.03
C SER A 125 1.64 -30.99 1.24
N GLN A 126 0.34 -30.87 0.89
CA GLN A 126 -0.84 -31.47 1.52
C GLN A 126 -0.83 -31.65 3.05
N THR A 127 -1.56 -30.79 3.76
CA THR A 127 -2.77 -31.17 4.52
C THR A 127 -3.54 -29.93 5.03
N GLU A 128 -4.87 -30.01 4.86
CA GLU A 128 -5.94 -29.50 5.72
C GLU A 128 -6.24 -27.98 5.81
N ASP A 129 -7.28 -27.63 5.04
CA ASP A 129 -8.43 -26.78 5.37
C ASP A 129 -8.28 -25.74 6.49
N LYS A 130 -7.97 -24.51 6.07
CA LYS A 130 -8.44 -23.30 6.76
C LYS A 130 -9.22 -22.44 5.75
N PRO A 131 -10.48 -22.05 6.00
CA PRO A 131 -11.26 -21.34 5.01
C PRO A 131 -10.64 -19.96 4.75
N LEU A 132 -10.16 -19.74 3.53
CA LEU A 132 -9.87 -18.40 3.02
C LEU A 132 -11.17 -17.59 3.04
N PRO A 133 -11.14 -16.31 3.45
CA PRO A 133 -12.34 -15.48 3.45
C PRO A 133 -12.89 -15.39 2.03
N ALA A 134 -14.19 -15.68 1.87
CA ALA A 134 -14.91 -15.85 0.60
C ALA A 134 -14.82 -14.67 -0.41
N GLY A 135 -14.24 -13.54 0.00
CA GLY A 135 -13.94 -12.39 -0.87
C GLY A 135 -12.61 -12.50 -1.62
N ALA A 136 -11.60 -13.19 -1.07
CA ALA A 136 -10.28 -13.35 -1.70
C ALA A 136 -10.29 -14.26 -2.93
N MET A 137 -11.23 -15.21 -2.95
CA MET A 137 -11.36 -16.20 -4.01
C MET A 137 -11.98 -15.61 -5.29
N LYS A 138 -12.80 -14.54 -5.17
CA LYS A 138 -13.56 -13.96 -6.30
C LYS A 138 -12.77 -13.06 -7.24
N TRP A 139 -11.73 -12.38 -6.75
CA TRP A 139 -10.93 -11.48 -7.60
C TRP A 139 -9.80 -12.21 -8.33
N LYS A 140 -9.29 -13.32 -7.78
CA LYS A 140 -8.23 -14.12 -8.41
C LYS A 140 -8.74 -14.81 -9.68
N GLU A 141 -9.94 -15.38 -9.62
CA GLU A 141 -10.63 -15.94 -10.80
C GLU A 141 -10.92 -14.87 -11.87
N LYS A 142 -11.18 -13.62 -11.46
CA LYS A 142 -11.28 -12.48 -12.38
C LYS A 142 -9.92 -12.08 -12.96
N ALA A 143 -8.85 -12.09 -12.16
CA ALA A 143 -7.51 -11.73 -12.61
C ALA A 143 -7.01 -12.69 -13.72
N ASP A 144 -7.28 -13.99 -13.60
CA ASP A 144 -6.88 -14.98 -14.61
C ASP A 144 -7.55 -14.77 -15.97
N ARG A 145 -8.67 -14.04 -16.02
CA ARG A 145 -9.44 -13.73 -17.24
C ARG A 145 -9.16 -12.35 -17.82
N LEU A 146 -8.21 -11.60 -17.25
CA LEU A 146 -7.84 -10.25 -17.70
C LEU A 146 -7.63 -10.12 -19.23
N PRO A 147 -6.95 -11.05 -19.92
CA PRO A 147 -6.74 -10.97 -21.37
C PRO A 147 -8.03 -10.90 -22.19
N GLU A 148 -9.13 -11.45 -21.68
CA GLU A 148 -10.42 -11.56 -22.37
C GLU A 148 -11.40 -10.43 -21.98
N MET A 149 -11.02 -9.62 -20.98
CA MET A 149 -11.88 -8.60 -20.39
C MET A 149 -11.62 -7.23 -21.02
N PRO A 150 -12.65 -6.38 -21.15
CA PRO A 150 -12.48 -5.00 -21.62
C PRO A 150 -11.71 -4.19 -20.58
N VAL A 151 -11.05 -3.11 -21.02
CA VAL A 151 -10.23 -2.22 -20.20
C VAL A 151 -11.01 -1.66 -18.99
N SER A 152 -12.32 -1.44 -19.15
CA SER A 152 -13.16 -0.96 -18.04
C SER A 152 -13.21 -1.92 -16.85
N GLU A 153 -13.31 -3.24 -17.11
CA GLU A 153 -13.35 -4.24 -16.04
C GLU A 153 -11.98 -4.42 -15.38
N TRP A 154 -10.88 -4.07 -16.05
CA TRP A 154 -9.55 -4.03 -15.45
C TRP A 154 -9.50 -2.94 -14.36
N HIS A 155 -10.05 -1.75 -14.66
CA HIS A 155 -10.08 -0.65 -13.71
C HIS A 155 -11.00 -0.94 -12.51
N ASP A 156 -12.08 -1.68 -12.70
CA ASP A 156 -12.92 -2.16 -11.60
C ASP A 156 -12.17 -3.13 -10.68
N LEU A 157 -11.37 -4.05 -11.25
CA LEU A 157 -10.51 -4.93 -10.48
C LEU A 157 -9.45 -4.14 -9.71
N PHE A 158 -8.85 -3.13 -10.33
CA PHE A 158 -7.87 -2.26 -9.68
C PHE A 158 -8.48 -1.50 -8.50
N GLU A 159 -9.72 -1.04 -8.63
CA GLU A 159 -10.47 -0.40 -7.55
C GLU A 159 -10.62 -1.35 -6.36
N ILE A 160 -11.03 -2.60 -6.60
CA ILE A 160 -11.19 -3.62 -5.55
C ILE A 160 -9.86 -3.88 -4.85
N CYS A 161 -8.77 -4.03 -5.61
CA CYS A 161 -7.45 -4.38 -5.07
C CYS A 161 -6.78 -3.23 -4.31
N THR A 162 -7.16 -1.98 -4.60
CA THR A 162 -6.59 -0.79 -3.95
C THR A 162 -7.54 -0.13 -2.94
N ALA A 163 -8.76 -0.64 -2.77
CA ALA A 163 -9.76 -0.11 -1.85
C ALA A 163 -9.27 -0.01 -0.39
N SER A 164 -8.40 -0.93 0.04
CA SER A 164 -7.85 -0.98 1.40
C SER A 164 -6.74 0.06 1.67
N LEU A 165 -6.11 0.61 0.62
CA LEU A 165 -5.01 1.57 0.74
C LEU A 165 -5.46 2.96 1.22
N GLY A 166 -6.77 3.21 1.21
CA GLY A 166 -7.37 4.47 1.62
C GLY A 166 -7.17 5.59 0.61
N SER A 167 -8.20 6.41 0.39
CA SER A 167 -8.20 7.53 -0.55
C SER A 167 -7.51 8.80 -0.03
N ASN A 168 -7.01 8.78 1.21
CA ASN A 168 -6.68 10.00 1.96
C ASN A 168 -5.20 10.44 1.87
N THR A 169 -4.34 9.68 1.19
CA THR A 169 -2.92 10.01 1.00
C THR A 169 -2.53 9.95 -0.47
N GLN A 170 -2.80 11.02 -1.22
CA GLN A 170 -2.39 11.14 -2.62
C GLN A 170 -0.89 11.52 -2.68
N ASN A 171 0.03 10.57 -2.56
CA ASN A 171 1.47 10.84 -2.57
C ASN A 171 2.26 9.67 -3.19
N SER A 172 3.58 9.79 -3.24
CA SER A 172 4.47 8.76 -3.80
C SER A 172 4.36 7.40 -3.11
N PHE A 173 3.99 7.38 -1.83
CA PHE A 173 3.78 6.15 -1.07
C PHE A 173 2.52 5.41 -1.51
N TYR A 174 1.41 6.14 -1.73
CA TYR A 174 0.21 5.56 -2.32
C TYR A 174 0.49 5.00 -3.71
N ALA A 175 1.20 5.77 -4.56
CA ALA A 175 1.56 5.31 -5.90
C ALA A 175 2.33 3.99 -5.86
N LYS A 176 3.35 3.90 -5.00
CA LYS A 176 4.17 2.69 -4.83
C LYS A 176 3.35 1.50 -4.35
N ASN A 177 2.53 1.68 -3.32
CA ASN A 177 1.76 0.58 -2.73
C ASN A 177 0.62 0.13 -3.64
N ALA A 178 -0.05 1.06 -4.33
CA ALA A 178 -1.07 0.73 -5.30
C ALA A 178 -0.49 -0.11 -6.44
N LEU A 179 0.62 0.32 -7.05
CA LEU A 179 1.30 -0.47 -8.09
C LEU A 179 1.74 -1.84 -7.57
N ALA A 180 2.29 -1.93 -6.35
CA ALA A 180 2.66 -3.21 -5.76
C ALA A 180 1.46 -4.15 -5.60
N SER A 181 0.31 -3.64 -5.13
CA SER A 181 -0.94 -4.40 -5.04
C SER A 181 -1.43 -4.87 -6.41
N LEU A 182 -1.33 -4.02 -7.44
CA LEU A 182 -1.75 -4.37 -8.80
C LEU A 182 -0.81 -5.40 -9.46
N HIS A 183 0.49 -5.30 -9.24
CA HIS A 183 1.44 -6.29 -9.78
C HIS A 183 1.32 -7.64 -9.07
N HIS A 184 0.90 -7.66 -7.79
CA HIS A 184 0.68 -8.91 -7.07
C HIS A 184 -0.49 -9.74 -7.64
N ILE A 185 -1.50 -9.08 -8.21
CA ILE A 185 -2.64 -9.74 -8.84
C ILE A 185 -2.44 -10.03 -10.32
N LYS A 186 -1.32 -9.59 -10.91
CA LYS A 186 -1.05 -9.71 -12.34
C LYS A 186 -0.87 -11.20 -12.70
N PRO A 187 -1.72 -11.78 -13.56
CA PRO A 187 -1.51 -13.14 -14.07
C PRO A 187 -0.28 -13.18 -14.98
N PRO A 188 0.25 -14.37 -15.32
CA PRO A 188 1.24 -14.48 -16.37
C PRO A 188 0.62 -14.03 -17.72
N LEU A 189 1.12 -12.92 -18.26
CA LEU A 189 0.64 -12.31 -19.51
C LEU A 189 1.68 -12.45 -20.62
N THR A 190 1.23 -12.37 -21.88
CA THR A 190 2.14 -12.20 -23.03
C THR A 190 2.83 -10.83 -22.96
N ALA A 191 4.02 -10.67 -23.55
CA ALA A 191 4.81 -9.43 -23.44
C ALA A 191 4.02 -8.14 -23.78
N ASN A 192 3.14 -8.21 -24.78
CA ASN A 192 2.33 -7.07 -25.20
C ASN A 192 1.19 -6.75 -24.21
N LEU A 193 0.55 -7.78 -23.67
CA LEU A 193 -0.49 -7.62 -22.63
C LEU A 193 0.12 -7.21 -21.29
N ASP A 194 1.32 -7.69 -21.00
CA ASP A 194 2.10 -7.34 -19.81
C ASP A 194 2.42 -5.84 -19.77
N THR A 195 2.89 -5.30 -20.91
CA THR A 195 3.15 -3.86 -21.10
C THR A 195 1.85 -3.05 -20.98
N LEU A 196 0.76 -3.53 -21.58
CA LEU A 196 -0.52 -2.83 -21.56
C LEU A 196 -1.16 -2.82 -20.16
N PHE A 197 -1.00 -3.91 -19.41
CA PHE A 197 -1.42 -3.99 -18.01
C PHE A 197 -0.68 -2.95 -17.15
N ASP A 198 0.65 -2.88 -17.27
CA ASP A 198 1.46 -1.91 -16.51
C ASP A 198 1.08 -0.47 -16.88
N PHE A 199 0.81 -0.23 -18.17
CA PHE A 199 0.31 1.06 -18.63
C PHE A 199 -1.03 1.44 -17.97
N HIS A 200 -1.99 0.51 -17.91
CA HIS A 200 -3.27 0.77 -17.25
C HIS A 200 -3.17 0.89 -15.73
N ALA A 201 -2.28 0.12 -15.08
CA ALA A 201 -2.01 0.24 -13.66
C ALA A 201 -1.49 1.65 -13.31
N LEU A 202 -0.58 2.19 -14.13
CA LEU A 202 -0.08 3.56 -13.98
C LEU A 202 -1.17 4.61 -14.26
N LEU A 203 -2.00 4.43 -15.29
CA LEU A 203 -3.13 5.34 -15.56
C LEU A 203 -4.14 5.38 -14.40
N PHE A 204 -4.42 4.23 -13.79
CA PHE A 204 -5.28 4.11 -12.63
C PHE A 204 -4.69 4.88 -11.44
N VAL A 205 -3.42 4.63 -11.13
CA VAL A 205 -2.71 5.32 -10.03
C VAL A 205 -2.63 6.83 -10.28
N LEU A 206 -2.35 7.27 -11.51
CA LEU A 206 -2.38 8.68 -11.88
C LEU A 206 -3.75 9.29 -11.58
N GLY A 207 -4.83 8.61 -11.96
CA GLY A 207 -6.21 9.04 -11.67
C GLY A 207 -6.46 9.22 -10.18
N LYS A 208 -5.98 8.30 -9.36
CA LYS A 208 -6.11 8.37 -7.89
C LYS A 208 -5.28 9.48 -7.26
N LEU A 209 -4.14 9.85 -7.85
CA LEU A 209 -3.32 10.96 -7.40
C LEU A 209 -3.91 12.32 -7.77
N VAL A 210 -4.47 12.46 -8.98
CA VAL A 210 -4.84 13.77 -9.53
C VAL A 210 -6.32 14.12 -9.38
N LYS A 211 -7.21 13.12 -9.25
CA LYS A 211 -8.65 13.34 -8.99
C LYS A 211 -8.90 13.35 -7.48
N PRO A 212 -9.37 14.45 -6.88
CA PRO A 212 -9.68 14.48 -5.46
C PRO A 212 -10.84 13.51 -5.12
N PRO A 213 -10.84 12.89 -3.93
CA PRO A 213 -11.99 12.13 -3.45
C PRO A 213 -13.22 13.06 -3.39
N GLY A 214 -14.38 12.55 -3.82
CA GLY A 214 -15.60 13.33 -3.99
C GLY A 214 -15.99 14.18 -2.76
N ASN A 215 -16.67 15.30 -3.03
CA ASN A 215 -17.18 16.35 -2.11
C ASN A 215 -16.24 17.49 -1.66
N VAL A 216 -14.94 17.49 -1.95
CA VAL A 216 -14.05 18.62 -1.54
C VAL A 216 -13.89 19.70 -2.62
N TRP A 217 -14.80 19.75 -3.61
CA TRP A 217 -14.75 20.77 -4.67
C TRP A 217 -14.89 22.21 -4.14
N ASN A 218 -15.40 22.39 -2.91
CA ASN A 218 -15.96 23.67 -2.49
C ASN A 218 -15.10 24.54 -1.55
N SER A 219 -13.91 24.12 -1.12
CA SER A 219 -13.21 24.90 -0.07
C SER A 219 -11.79 25.38 -0.36
N SER A 220 -11.07 24.89 -1.37
CA SER A 220 -9.75 25.45 -1.72
C SER A 220 -9.35 25.08 -3.13
N GLY A 221 -9.63 25.98 -4.07
CA GLY A 221 -9.21 25.82 -5.45
C GLY A 221 -7.69 25.63 -5.59
N SER A 222 -7.32 24.76 -6.52
CA SER A 222 -6.09 24.82 -7.32
C SER A 222 -4.79 24.19 -6.82
N TYR A 223 -4.56 23.92 -5.53
CA TYR A 223 -3.24 23.39 -5.11
C TYR A 223 -3.19 21.86 -5.02
N ILE A 224 -2.36 21.22 -5.85
CA ILE A 224 -1.94 19.82 -5.69
C ILE A 224 -0.73 19.85 -4.76
N GLY A 225 -0.70 19.00 -3.73
CA GLY A 225 0.43 18.99 -2.80
C GLY A 225 1.73 18.71 -3.53
N TYR A 226 2.84 19.33 -3.12
CA TYR A 226 4.17 19.15 -3.72
C TYR A 226 4.54 17.66 -3.90
N HIS A 227 4.32 16.84 -2.88
CA HIS A 227 4.59 15.40 -2.94
C HIS A 227 3.67 14.64 -3.91
N THR A 228 2.42 15.08 -4.06
CA THR A 228 1.47 14.53 -5.04
C THR A 228 1.88 14.89 -6.46
N GLN A 229 2.33 16.14 -6.68
CA GLN A 229 2.84 16.61 -7.96
C GLN A 229 4.05 15.79 -8.41
N ILE A 230 5.06 15.66 -7.53
CA ILE A 230 6.25 14.87 -7.81
C ILE A 230 5.88 13.40 -8.11
N ALA A 231 4.99 12.80 -7.33
CA ALA A 231 4.52 11.45 -7.58
C ALA A 231 3.81 11.31 -8.93
N ALA A 232 2.95 12.26 -9.29
CA ALA A 232 2.25 12.26 -10.57
C ALA A 232 3.22 12.45 -11.75
N ASP A 233 4.22 13.33 -11.63
CA ASP A 233 5.24 13.54 -12.65
C ASP A 233 6.09 12.27 -12.87
N HIS A 234 6.46 11.54 -11.81
CA HIS A 234 7.13 10.25 -11.95
C HIS A 234 6.26 9.19 -12.65
N VAL A 235 4.96 9.14 -12.32
CA VAL A 235 4.02 8.22 -12.97
C VAL A 235 3.87 8.57 -14.46
N VAL A 236 3.75 9.84 -14.81
CA VAL A 236 3.68 10.31 -16.21
C VAL A 236 4.95 9.96 -16.98
N ALA A 237 6.14 10.19 -16.39
CA ALA A 237 7.40 9.84 -17.04
C ALA A 237 7.47 8.34 -17.38
N LYS A 238 6.98 7.47 -16.48
CA LYS A 238 6.93 6.03 -16.74
C LYS A 238 5.89 5.65 -17.80
N LEU A 239 4.73 6.32 -17.81
CA LEU A 239 3.72 6.14 -18.86
C LEU A 239 4.28 6.47 -20.24
N GLU A 240 5.05 7.56 -20.38
CA GLU A 240 5.69 7.94 -21.65
C GLU A 240 6.72 6.90 -22.12
N GLU A 241 7.48 6.29 -21.20
CA GLU A 241 8.43 5.22 -21.51
C GLU A 241 7.70 3.98 -22.03
N LEU A 242 6.69 3.49 -21.30
CA LEU A 242 5.90 2.31 -21.69
C LEU A 242 5.13 2.52 -22.98
N PHE A 243 4.62 3.72 -23.22
CA PHE A 243 3.91 4.03 -24.47
C PHE A 243 4.84 3.90 -25.70
N LYS A 244 6.08 4.39 -25.57
CA LYS A 244 7.11 4.25 -26.62
C LYS A 244 7.50 2.80 -26.85
N GLU A 245 7.47 1.97 -25.82
CA GLU A 245 7.72 0.53 -25.94
C GLU A 245 6.52 -0.18 -26.59
N ALA A 246 5.29 0.12 -26.16
CA ALA A 246 4.07 -0.48 -26.68
C ALA A 246 3.88 -0.24 -28.19
N ILE A 247 4.23 0.94 -28.71
CA ILE A 247 4.15 1.24 -30.16
C ILE A 247 5.09 0.36 -30.99
N LYS A 248 6.21 -0.12 -30.42
CA LYS A 248 7.18 -0.94 -31.16
C LYS A 248 6.69 -2.37 -31.40
N TYR A 249 5.75 -2.84 -30.58
CA TYR A 249 5.23 -4.20 -30.66
C TYR A 249 3.87 -4.20 -31.36
N GLU A 250 3.89 -4.16 -32.68
CA GLU A 250 2.69 -4.39 -33.49
C GLU A 250 2.32 -5.88 -33.40
N SER A 251 1.18 -6.15 -32.78
CA SER A 251 0.67 -7.51 -32.58
C SER A 251 -0.28 -7.88 -33.72
N ALA A 252 -0.10 -9.08 -34.29
CA ALA A 252 -1.03 -9.66 -35.27
C ALA A 252 -2.36 -10.14 -34.63
N ASP A 253 -2.49 -10.08 -33.31
CA ASP A 253 -3.70 -10.47 -32.58
C ASP A 253 -4.79 -9.38 -32.69
N PRO A 254 -5.97 -9.68 -33.27
CA PRO A 254 -7.08 -8.73 -33.36
C PRO A 254 -7.57 -8.22 -31.99
N SER A 255 -7.45 -9.02 -30.92
CA SER A 255 -7.85 -8.62 -29.57
C SER A 255 -6.97 -7.49 -29.02
N TRP A 256 -5.69 -7.47 -29.40
CA TRP A 256 -4.76 -6.39 -29.03
C TRP A 256 -5.16 -5.05 -29.64
N GLY A 257 -5.61 -5.05 -30.91
CA GLY A 257 -6.10 -3.85 -31.57
C GLY A 257 -7.34 -3.25 -30.90
N GLN A 258 -8.24 -4.11 -30.41
CA GLN A 258 -9.41 -3.67 -29.64
C GLN A 258 -8.99 -3.06 -28.29
N LEU A 259 -8.14 -3.73 -27.52
CA LEU A 259 -7.66 -3.21 -26.22
C LEU A 259 -6.91 -1.89 -26.39
N LEU A 260 -6.11 -1.74 -27.44
CA LEU A 260 -5.44 -0.47 -27.75
C LEU A 260 -6.44 0.65 -28.07
N ALA A 261 -7.49 0.36 -28.84
CA ALA A 261 -8.54 1.35 -29.14
C ALA A 261 -9.27 1.79 -27.87
N GLU A 262 -9.61 0.85 -26.98
CA GLU A 262 -10.19 1.13 -25.67
C GLU A 262 -9.24 1.97 -24.79
N THR A 263 -7.95 1.69 -24.84
CA THR A 263 -6.90 2.45 -24.14
C THR A 263 -6.86 3.90 -24.61
N ILE A 264 -6.83 4.11 -25.92
CA ILE A 264 -6.81 5.46 -26.53
C ILE A 264 -8.07 6.24 -26.12
N GLU A 265 -9.23 5.61 -26.18
CA GLU A 265 -10.50 6.21 -25.78
C GLU A 265 -10.51 6.57 -24.28
N TYR A 266 -10.00 5.68 -23.42
CA TYR A 266 -9.84 5.95 -21.99
C TYR A 266 -8.95 7.18 -21.74
N VAL A 267 -7.79 7.26 -22.39
CA VAL A 267 -6.86 8.39 -22.24
C VAL A 267 -7.50 9.69 -22.74
N ARG A 268 -8.11 9.68 -23.94
CA ARG A 268 -8.81 10.85 -24.50
C ARG A 268 -9.90 11.37 -23.58
N ARG A 269 -10.72 10.50 -23.02
CA ARG A 269 -11.77 10.88 -22.06
C ARG A 269 -11.18 11.56 -20.83
N ASN A 270 -10.09 11.04 -20.28
CA ASN A 270 -9.42 11.64 -19.14
C ASN A 270 -8.74 12.98 -19.49
N MET A 271 -8.22 13.16 -20.71
CA MET A 271 -7.73 14.44 -21.20
C MET A 271 -8.84 15.50 -21.29
N LEU A 272 -10.05 15.13 -21.70
CA LEU A 272 -11.18 16.07 -21.78
C LEU A 272 -11.68 16.50 -20.39
N LEU A 273 -11.58 15.61 -19.40
CA LEU A 273 -11.94 15.87 -18.00
C LEU A 273 -10.85 16.59 -17.21
N GLU A 274 -9.66 16.72 -17.79
CA GLU A 274 -8.50 17.34 -17.15
C GLU A 274 -8.67 18.85 -17.00
N GLN A 275 -8.29 19.39 -15.84
CA GLN A 275 -8.36 20.84 -15.63
C GLN A 275 -7.26 21.57 -16.41
N LYS A 276 -7.58 22.75 -16.97
CA LYS A 276 -6.67 23.55 -17.83
C LYS A 276 -5.27 23.79 -17.24
N ASN A 277 -5.15 23.86 -15.92
CA ASN A 277 -3.91 24.16 -15.20
C ASN A 277 -3.11 22.91 -14.79
N ARG A 278 -3.57 21.69 -15.11
CA ARG A 278 -2.94 20.43 -14.70
C ARG A 278 -2.94 19.45 -15.85
N LYS A 279 -1.91 19.50 -16.71
CA LYS A 279 -1.81 18.68 -17.93
C LYS A 279 -0.98 17.42 -17.69
N PHE A 280 -1.53 16.40 -17.04
CA PHE A 280 -0.91 15.08 -16.84
C PHE A 280 -1.28 14.09 -17.95
N TYR A 281 -2.57 13.92 -18.23
CA TYR A 281 -3.04 13.03 -19.30
C TYR A 281 -2.66 13.57 -20.67
N THR A 282 -2.63 14.89 -20.84
CA THR A 282 -2.17 15.51 -22.08
C THR A 282 -0.69 15.19 -22.38
N LYS A 283 0.17 15.10 -21.36
CA LYS A 283 1.58 14.72 -21.56
C LYS A 283 1.74 13.28 -22.05
N CYS A 284 0.84 12.40 -21.63
CA CYS A 284 0.85 10.99 -22.02
C CYS A 284 0.67 10.76 -23.54
N THR A 285 0.13 11.74 -24.29
CA THR A 285 -0.13 11.63 -25.75
C THR A 285 0.75 12.54 -26.60
N LEU A 286 1.52 13.46 -26.01
CA LEU A 286 2.36 14.43 -26.72
C LEU A 286 3.61 13.83 -27.38
N GLY A 287 3.80 12.50 -27.33
CA GLY A 287 4.78 11.77 -28.14
C GLY A 287 4.30 11.38 -29.53
N CYS A 288 3.05 11.70 -29.92
CA CYS A 288 2.47 11.41 -31.23
C CYS A 288 2.55 12.60 -32.23
N GLY A 289 3.46 13.55 -32.02
CA GLY A 289 3.75 14.63 -32.96
C GLY A 289 4.89 14.29 -33.90
#